data_AF-A0A9W8IZ23-F1
#
_entry.id   AF-A0A9W8IZ23-F1
#
_cell.length_a   1.000
_cell.length_b   1.000
_cell.length_c   1.000
_cell.angle_alpha   90.00
_cell.angle_beta   90.00
_cell.angle_gamma   90.00
#
_symmetry.space_group_name_H-M   'P 1'
#
loop_
_entity.id
_entity.type
_entity.pdbx_description
1 polymer ?
#
loop_
_entity_poly.entity_id
_entity_poly.type
_entity_poly.pdbx_seq_one_letter_code
_entity_poly.pdbx_strand_id
1 'polypeptide(L)'
;MPPRPLERDDLDSTHEYPFALIEQAASGETWVSPTKAVKQYHRPLKRRRKRASPRRAEAEHDALPNSEQDSVTDDVGFSPWDSVSTEFVSESATGPITTNADLADYIEAVETFGAGWYCISDSLFVVQDDEKAAIYFRQQLPNAPEFLTMFSVKGFSTSELKGRAIVSHTGVQPSGGTWKCSKHADGTLCLHVRDAFDLFHARRRFIGPDPAKQGLFNFNNSILMSHELLDEYTMAFVTSETPFNAFVATVAHRYLVSGAEFMGDDLFRSIWFAYATHLAMDNDMRCTRCGICPDTVIWDGITLAFGRKHLSANLTPPTQTSATSLLRSNVKNHPRQQLLPDPALRKLIRQVVNTPKLEDLLVKNVDEGPTSDAAKIELDRQSRQVVEHLARVDAVYAGLEKECRPLAFLFLEAYGAAAFLQKKSAPSTTTRFFLQIAAEESILQMINGAALADLGNFMANPLPKYLTTLLSIPGLYRVLKAQSSISEFIPLLEWLAKRATTVLHDLSVECLPLSTGAAADVPDSDWKVSPPDTTTPHLSPFKIRS
;
A
#
# COMPACT_ATOMS: atom_id res chain seq x y z
N MET A 1 73.31 -4.29 17.77
CA MET A 1 72.97 -3.98 19.18
C MET A 1 72.15 -2.70 19.19
N PRO A 2 71.09 -2.62 20.00
CA PRO A 2 69.85 -1.95 19.62
C PRO A 2 70.04 -0.42 19.50
N PRO A 3 69.50 0.22 18.44
CA PRO A 3 69.61 1.65 18.24
C PRO A 3 68.47 2.42 18.93
N ARG A 4 68.80 3.65 19.34
CA ARG A 4 67.94 4.61 20.01
C ARG A 4 66.70 4.98 19.17
N PRO A 5 65.53 5.22 19.79
CA PRO A 5 64.41 5.85 19.12
C PRO A 5 64.57 7.37 19.08
N LEU A 6 64.23 7.93 17.91
CA LEU A 6 64.14 9.36 17.62
C LEU A 6 62.82 9.94 18.14
N GLU A 7 62.91 11.17 18.61
CA GLU A 7 61.84 12.04 19.10
C GLU A 7 60.82 12.41 18.00
N ARG A 8 59.59 12.70 18.43
CA ARG A 8 58.63 13.54 17.71
C ARG A 8 58.07 14.57 18.69
N ASP A 9 58.32 15.83 18.36
CA ASP A 9 57.69 17.02 18.92
C ASP A 9 56.31 17.27 18.28
N ASP A 10 55.42 17.78 19.15
CA ASP A 10 54.53 18.94 18.95
C ASP A 10 53.20 18.89 18.14
N LEU A 11 52.16 19.34 18.89
CA LEU A 11 50.94 20.11 18.53
C LEU A 11 49.76 19.29 17.94
N ASP A 12 48.48 19.51 18.29
CA ASP A 12 47.80 20.55 19.06
C ASP A 12 46.48 19.96 19.60
N SER A 13 46.05 20.43 20.77
CA SER A 13 44.93 19.92 21.56
C SER A 13 43.78 20.93 21.57
N THR A 14 42.66 20.64 20.91
CA THR A 14 41.33 21.15 21.28
C THR A 14 40.23 20.51 20.43
N HIS A 15 39.53 19.52 20.98
CA HIS A 15 38.06 19.36 20.90
C HIS A 15 37.64 18.13 21.71
N GLU A 16 37.42 18.35 23.01
CA GLU A 16 36.70 17.43 23.88
C GLU A 16 35.21 17.43 23.50
N TYR A 17 34.72 16.27 23.08
CA TYR A 17 33.29 15.98 22.88
C TYR A 17 32.78 15.27 24.15
N PRO A 18 31.67 15.71 24.78
CA PRO A 18 31.28 15.19 26.07
C PRO A 18 30.65 13.80 25.96
N PHE A 19 31.37 12.77 26.41
CA PHE A 19 30.93 11.37 26.54
C PHE A 19 29.89 11.12 27.65
N ALA A 20 29.40 12.15 28.34
CA ALA A 20 28.58 12.02 29.54
C ALA A 20 27.08 11.71 29.30
N LEU A 21 26.62 11.56 28.05
CA LEU A 21 25.21 11.25 27.74
C LEU A 21 24.95 9.80 27.34
N ILE A 22 26.00 8.97 27.19
CA ILE A 22 25.84 7.54 26.87
C ILE A 22 25.67 6.69 28.15
N GLU A 23 26.15 7.16 29.31
CA GLU A 23 26.05 6.39 30.56
C GLU A 23 24.67 6.45 31.24
N GLN A 24 23.82 7.45 30.93
CA GLN A 24 22.44 7.49 31.45
C GLN A 24 21.45 6.62 30.67
N ALA A 25 21.82 6.10 29.50
CA ALA A 25 21.02 5.11 28.77
C ALA A 25 21.29 3.66 29.24
N ALA A 26 22.28 3.45 30.12
CA ALA A 26 22.64 2.15 30.67
C ALA A 26 21.96 1.83 32.01
N SER A 27 21.20 2.77 32.61
CA SER A 27 20.44 2.52 33.83
C SER A 27 19.14 1.75 33.56
N GLY A 28 19.28 0.47 33.24
CA GLY A 28 18.56 -0.66 33.86
C GLY A 28 17.03 -0.73 33.93
N GLU A 29 16.24 0.27 33.52
CA GLU A 29 14.78 0.18 33.53
C GLU A 29 14.25 -0.11 32.12
N THR A 30 14.15 -1.40 31.81
CA THR A 30 13.46 -1.89 30.62
C THR A 30 12.00 -1.46 30.64
N TRP A 31 11.67 -0.38 29.92
CA TRP A 31 10.29 -0.04 29.61
C TRP A 31 9.67 -1.15 28.74
N VAL A 32 8.80 -1.96 29.35
CA VAL A 32 8.03 -3.01 28.67
C VAL A 32 6.73 -2.36 28.17
N SER A 33 6.59 -2.28 26.85
CA SER A 33 5.34 -1.82 26.24
C SER A 33 4.17 -2.71 26.70
N PRO A 34 3.05 -2.15 27.19
CA PRO A 34 1.87 -2.92 27.60
C PRO A 34 1.21 -3.69 26.44
N THR A 35 1.59 -3.42 25.19
CA THR A 35 0.89 -3.90 23.99
C THR A 35 1.62 -5.02 23.22
N LYS A 36 2.77 -5.52 23.69
CA LYS A 36 3.47 -6.64 23.02
C LYS A 36 3.70 -7.84 23.93
N ALA A 37 3.10 -8.97 23.57
CA ALA A 37 3.53 -10.28 24.05
C ALA A 37 4.96 -10.55 23.55
N VAL A 38 5.93 -10.60 24.47
CA VAL A 38 7.29 -11.04 24.19
C VAL A 38 7.26 -12.55 24.00
N LYS A 39 7.38 -13.03 22.76
CA LYS A 39 7.68 -14.46 22.50
C LYS A 39 9.15 -14.71 22.82
N GLN A 40 9.44 -15.16 24.03
CA GLN A 40 10.76 -15.70 24.38
C GLN A 40 10.95 -17.06 23.70
N TYR A 41 11.87 -17.13 22.73
CA TYR A 41 12.31 -18.37 22.13
C TYR A 41 13.38 -19.02 23.03
N HIS A 42 12.97 -19.84 23.98
CA HIS A 42 13.88 -20.75 24.69
C HIS A 42 14.16 -21.98 23.81
N ARG A 43 14.99 -21.84 22.77
CA ARG A 43 15.86 -22.91 22.22
C ARG A 43 16.64 -22.40 21.01
N PRO A 44 17.98 -22.59 20.96
CA PRO A 44 18.76 -22.26 19.78
C PRO A 44 18.38 -23.17 18.61
N LEU A 45 18.02 -22.58 17.47
CA LEU A 45 17.77 -23.27 16.21
C LEU A 45 19.06 -23.95 15.75
N LYS A 46 19.11 -25.28 15.80
CA LYS A 46 20.20 -26.06 15.22
C LYS A 46 20.17 -25.89 13.69
N ARG A 47 21.26 -25.34 13.14
CA ARG A 47 21.55 -25.30 11.70
C ARG A 47 21.39 -26.69 11.09
N ARG A 48 20.37 -26.86 10.24
CA ARG A 48 20.14 -28.08 9.46
C ARG A 48 21.18 -28.13 8.33
N ARG A 49 22.24 -28.92 8.50
CA ARG A 49 23.20 -29.25 7.44
C ARG A 49 22.45 -29.89 6.26
N LYS A 50 22.65 -29.34 5.05
CA LYS A 50 22.24 -29.98 3.78
C LYS A 50 22.90 -31.35 3.70
N ARG A 51 22.10 -32.42 3.67
CA ARG A 51 22.55 -33.75 3.26
C ARG A 51 22.49 -33.81 1.73
N ALA A 52 23.60 -34.18 1.12
CA ALA A 52 23.68 -34.56 -0.29
C ALA A 52 22.82 -35.82 -0.54
N SER A 53 22.12 -35.82 -1.66
CA SER A 53 21.29 -36.94 -2.11
C SER A 53 22.18 -38.06 -2.68
N PRO A 54 22.01 -39.34 -2.31
CA PRO A 54 22.73 -40.43 -2.95
C PRO A 54 22.06 -40.82 -4.27
N ARG A 55 22.86 -40.83 -5.34
CA ARG A 55 22.57 -41.50 -6.62
C ARG A 55 22.22 -42.97 -6.34
N ARG A 56 21.10 -43.44 -6.89
CA ARG A 56 20.72 -44.85 -6.88
C ARG A 56 21.14 -45.47 -8.21
N ALA A 57 21.93 -46.53 -8.09
CA ALA A 57 22.48 -47.33 -9.17
C ALA A 57 21.39 -48.11 -9.93
N GLU A 58 21.58 -48.20 -11.24
CA GLU A 58 20.91 -49.10 -12.16
C GLU A 58 21.43 -50.54 -11.98
N ALA A 59 20.55 -51.52 -12.18
CA ALA A 59 20.88 -52.94 -12.24
C ALA A 59 20.60 -53.46 -13.66
N GLU A 60 21.58 -54.18 -14.19
CA GLU A 60 21.64 -54.88 -15.47
C GLU A 60 20.61 -56.02 -15.59
N HIS A 61 20.14 -56.30 -16.81
CA HIS A 61 20.21 -57.64 -17.43
C HIS A 61 19.90 -57.61 -18.95
N ASP A 62 20.89 -58.07 -19.73
CA ASP A 62 20.89 -58.91 -20.96
C ASP A 62 20.27 -58.52 -22.32
N ALA A 63 21.20 -58.27 -23.28
CA ALA A 63 21.46 -58.92 -24.60
C ALA A 63 20.30 -59.22 -25.60
N LEU A 64 20.36 -59.07 -26.93
CA LEU A 64 21.27 -58.72 -28.06
C LEU A 64 20.35 -58.80 -29.35
N PRO A 65 20.78 -58.64 -30.64
CA PRO A 65 21.79 -57.79 -31.30
C PRO A 65 21.31 -57.09 -32.63
N ASN A 66 22.23 -56.30 -33.22
CA ASN A 66 22.39 -55.86 -34.64
C ASN A 66 21.41 -54.80 -35.20
N SER A 67 21.85 -53.66 -35.77
CA SER A 67 22.65 -53.53 -37.01
C SER A 67 22.85 -52.03 -37.36
N GLU A 68 24.01 -51.74 -37.98
CA GLU A 68 24.31 -50.69 -39.00
C GLU A 68 24.05 -49.21 -38.66
N GLN A 69 25.11 -48.41 -38.43
CA GLN A 69 25.84 -47.60 -39.43
C GLN A 69 24.95 -46.59 -40.17
N ASP A 70 25.06 -45.30 -39.84
CA ASP A 70 25.73 -44.36 -40.75
C ASP A 70 25.97 -42.98 -40.14
N SER A 71 27.14 -42.46 -40.47
CA SER A 71 27.73 -41.17 -40.14
C SER A 71 27.36 -40.11 -41.17
N VAL A 72 26.97 -38.91 -40.73
CA VAL A 72 27.24 -37.66 -41.50
C VAL A 72 27.50 -36.53 -40.52
N THR A 73 28.73 -36.04 -40.55
CA THR A 73 29.21 -34.75 -40.06
C THR A 73 28.80 -33.65 -41.02
N ASP A 74 28.43 -32.47 -40.54
CA ASP A 74 28.70 -31.22 -41.28
C ASP A 74 29.07 -30.09 -40.32
N ASP A 75 30.36 -29.78 -40.39
CA ASP A 75 31.01 -28.54 -39.99
C ASP A 75 30.52 -27.39 -40.88
N VAL A 76 30.19 -26.24 -40.28
CA VAL A 76 30.33 -24.96 -40.97
C VAL A 76 31.04 -23.99 -40.04
N GLY A 77 32.35 -23.88 -40.26
CA GLY A 77 33.17 -22.82 -39.73
C GLY A 77 32.94 -21.51 -40.49
N PHE A 78 32.96 -20.40 -39.77
CA PHE A 78 33.35 -19.11 -40.32
C PHE A 78 34.34 -18.44 -39.36
N SER A 79 35.47 -18.06 -39.93
CA SER A 79 36.64 -17.45 -39.30
C SER A 79 36.71 -15.96 -39.72
N PRO A 80 37.73 -15.17 -39.33
CA PRO A 80 37.56 -13.95 -38.55
C PRO A 80 37.91 -12.68 -39.34
N TRP A 81 37.57 -11.51 -38.81
CA TRP A 81 38.16 -10.24 -39.26
C TRP A 81 38.73 -9.47 -38.08
N ASP A 82 39.85 -8.83 -38.40
CA ASP A 82 40.94 -8.44 -37.53
C ASP A 82 40.69 -7.29 -36.57
N SER A 83 41.43 -7.41 -35.47
CA SER A 83 41.98 -6.43 -34.55
C SER A 83 42.32 -5.06 -35.16
N VAL A 84 41.91 -3.99 -34.45
CA VAL A 84 42.70 -2.76 -34.36
C VAL A 84 42.95 -2.46 -32.90
N SER A 85 44.21 -2.52 -32.51
CA SER A 85 44.73 -2.13 -31.20
C SER A 85 44.87 -0.61 -31.13
N THR A 86 44.51 -0.01 -30.00
CA THR A 86 45.10 1.26 -29.56
C THR A 86 45.17 1.25 -28.03
N GLU A 87 46.35 0.99 -27.50
CA GLU A 87 46.73 1.29 -26.12
C GLU A 87 47.19 2.76 -26.04
N PHE A 88 46.74 3.52 -25.03
CA PHE A 88 47.64 4.15 -24.04
C PHE A 88 46.85 4.96 -22.97
N VAL A 89 47.05 4.52 -21.72
CA VAL A 89 47.30 5.25 -20.44
C VAL A 89 46.20 6.02 -19.69
N SER A 90 46.29 5.81 -18.37
CA SER A 90 45.39 5.99 -17.24
C SER A 90 45.33 7.38 -16.59
N GLU A 91 44.40 7.46 -15.62
CA GLU A 91 44.36 8.28 -14.38
C GLU A 91 43.88 9.75 -14.45
N SER A 92 42.68 10.02 -13.91
CA SER A 92 42.46 10.24 -12.47
C SER A 92 41.00 10.59 -12.17
N ALA A 93 40.52 10.08 -11.04
CA ALA A 93 39.16 10.21 -10.54
C ALA A 93 38.99 11.47 -9.69
N THR A 94 37.87 12.19 -9.87
CA THR A 94 37.18 12.94 -8.81
C THR A 94 35.68 12.95 -9.14
N GLY A 95 34.84 12.38 -8.27
CA GLY A 95 33.39 12.32 -8.44
C GLY A 95 32.62 13.07 -7.36
N PRO A 96 31.28 13.01 -7.36
CA PRO A 96 30.47 13.00 -6.15
C PRO A 96 29.88 11.59 -5.90
N ILE A 97 29.95 11.23 -4.63
CA ILE A 97 29.56 9.95 -4.02
C ILE A 97 28.06 9.96 -3.73
N THR A 98 27.32 8.98 -4.25
CA THR A 98 26.22 8.35 -3.51
C THR A 98 26.74 7.01 -3.01
N THR A 99 26.51 6.67 -1.74
CA THR A 99 27.12 5.47 -1.18
C THR A 99 26.46 4.22 -1.78
N ASN A 100 27.25 3.18 -2.09
CA ASN A 100 26.71 1.88 -2.50
C ASN A 100 25.73 1.28 -1.49
N ALA A 101 25.72 1.77 -0.24
CA ALA A 101 24.81 1.33 0.81
C ALA A 101 23.35 1.75 0.54
N ASP A 102 23.10 3.01 0.14
CA ASP A 102 21.74 3.49 -0.14
C ASP A 102 21.09 2.74 -1.32
N LEU A 103 21.91 2.36 -2.31
CA LEU A 103 21.49 1.54 -3.45
C LEU A 103 21.19 0.09 -3.05
N ALA A 104 21.99 -0.48 -2.14
CA ALA A 104 21.79 -1.85 -1.64
C ALA A 104 20.50 -1.94 -0.80
N ASP A 105 20.25 -0.96 0.06
CA ASP A 105 19.04 -0.88 0.90
C ASP A 105 17.77 -0.71 0.05
N TYR A 106 17.85 0.08 -1.03
CA TYR A 106 16.78 0.18 -2.02
C TYR A 106 16.52 -1.15 -2.75
N ILE A 107 17.58 -1.85 -3.19
CA ILE A 107 17.46 -3.14 -3.87
C ILE A 107 16.77 -4.16 -2.94
N GLU A 108 17.17 -4.23 -1.67
CA GLU A 108 16.53 -5.12 -0.69
C GLU A 108 15.06 -4.76 -0.44
N ALA A 109 14.73 -3.47 -0.34
CA ALA A 109 13.35 -3.00 -0.14
C ALA A 109 12.44 -3.35 -1.33
N VAL A 110 12.94 -3.17 -2.56
CA VAL A 110 12.23 -3.51 -3.80
C VAL A 110 12.06 -5.03 -3.94
N GLU A 111 13.09 -5.81 -3.62
CA GLU A 111 13.04 -7.28 -3.67
C GLU A 111 12.09 -7.88 -2.63
N THR A 112 11.90 -7.22 -1.49
CA THR A 112 11.16 -7.81 -0.37
C THR A 112 9.67 -7.48 -0.38
N PHE A 113 9.24 -6.32 -0.90
CA PHE A 113 7.91 -5.81 -0.58
C PHE A 113 6.94 -5.52 -1.74
N GLY A 114 7.40 -5.43 -3.00
CA GLY A 114 6.53 -4.99 -4.11
C GLY A 114 6.03 -3.54 -3.92
N ALA A 115 5.32 -2.98 -4.91
CA ALA A 115 4.99 -1.54 -5.02
C ALA A 115 4.63 -0.79 -3.71
N GLY A 116 5.16 0.44 -3.56
CA GLY A 116 5.00 1.28 -2.37
C GLY A 116 5.80 2.59 -2.41
N TRP A 117 5.61 3.42 -1.38
CA TRP A 117 6.35 4.66 -1.15
C TRP A 117 7.45 4.38 -0.11
N TYR A 118 8.69 4.77 -0.40
CA TYR A 118 9.82 4.58 0.52
C TYR A 118 10.55 5.90 0.71
N CYS A 119 11.00 6.16 1.93
CA CYS A 119 11.89 7.28 2.24
C CYS A 119 13.19 6.68 2.78
N ILE A 120 14.31 6.92 2.09
CA ILE A 120 15.65 6.50 2.51
C ILE A 120 16.54 7.74 2.36
N SER A 121 17.20 8.15 3.44
CA SER A 121 18.20 9.24 3.45
C SER A 121 17.76 10.49 2.68
N ASP A 122 16.65 11.10 3.10
CA ASP A 122 16.06 12.35 2.53
C ASP A 122 15.58 12.28 1.08
N SER A 123 15.53 11.08 0.50
CA SER A 123 15.05 10.85 -0.86
C SER A 123 13.73 10.07 -0.85
N LEU A 124 12.74 10.56 -1.61
CA LEU A 124 11.44 9.91 -1.79
C LEU A 124 11.50 8.96 -3.00
N PHE A 125 11.17 7.69 -2.76
CA PHE A 125 11.13 6.62 -3.74
C PHE A 125 9.69 6.17 -3.98
N VAL A 126 9.28 6.11 -5.25
CA VAL A 126 7.95 5.63 -5.63
C VAL A 126 8.09 4.35 -6.45
N VAL A 127 7.49 3.27 -5.98
CA VAL A 127 7.35 2.03 -6.73
C VAL A 127 5.87 1.85 -7.03
N GLN A 128 5.46 2.14 -8.27
CA GLN A 128 4.10 1.89 -8.77
C GLN A 128 4.10 0.56 -9.51
N ASP A 129 3.14 -0.32 -9.21
CA ASP A 129 3.01 -1.59 -9.91
C ASP A 129 2.32 -1.42 -11.25
N ASP A 130 2.74 -2.25 -12.20
CA ASP A 130 2.12 -2.48 -13.51
C ASP A 130 2.44 -1.52 -14.68
N GLU A 131 3.60 -0.86 -14.69
CA GLU A 131 4.14 -0.22 -15.90
C GLU A 131 5.45 -0.87 -16.38
N LYS A 132 5.61 -0.92 -17.72
CA LYS A 132 6.84 -1.38 -18.42
C LYS A 132 8.08 -0.67 -17.86
N ALA A 133 7.96 0.58 -17.45
CA ALA A 133 8.96 1.37 -16.76
C ALA A 133 8.29 2.27 -15.72
N ALA A 134 8.95 2.57 -14.61
CA ALA A 134 8.47 3.52 -13.60
C ALA A 134 9.61 4.46 -13.17
N ILE A 135 9.35 5.76 -13.04
CA ILE A 135 10.30 6.71 -12.44
C ILE A 135 10.21 6.56 -10.93
N TYR A 136 11.33 6.28 -10.27
CA TYR A 136 11.36 6.15 -8.81
C TYR A 136 12.26 7.18 -8.13
N PHE A 137 13.13 7.88 -8.87
CA PHE A 137 14.01 8.91 -8.33
C PHE A 137 14.23 10.01 -9.36
N ARG A 138 14.17 11.27 -8.92
CA ARG A 138 14.56 12.42 -9.73
C ARG A 138 15.15 13.50 -8.84
N GLN A 139 16.39 13.89 -9.09
CA GLN A 139 17.10 14.91 -8.32
C GLN A 139 17.77 15.90 -9.26
N GLN A 140 17.70 17.19 -8.95
CA GLN A 140 18.48 18.20 -9.65
C GLN A 140 19.95 18.08 -9.22
N LEU A 141 20.87 18.05 -10.18
CA LEU A 141 22.29 18.00 -9.87
C LEU A 141 22.76 19.33 -9.25
N PRO A 142 23.60 19.29 -8.19
CA PRO A 142 24.16 20.50 -7.60
C PRO A 142 24.90 21.33 -8.66
N ASN A 143 24.61 22.62 -8.74
CA ASN A 143 25.26 23.58 -9.64
C ASN A 143 25.09 23.31 -11.15
N ALA A 144 24.14 22.45 -11.54
CA ALA A 144 23.80 22.22 -12.94
C ALA A 144 22.28 22.32 -13.17
N PRO A 145 21.84 22.72 -14.38
CA PRO A 145 20.41 22.68 -14.74
C PRO A 145 19.90 21.26 -15.00
N GLU A 146 20.79 20.26 -14.97
CA GLU A 146 20.50 18.86 -15.28
C GLU A 146 19.85 18.12 -14.11
N PHE A 147 19.10 17.08 -14.45
CA PHE A 147 18.50 16.17 -13.47
C PHE A 147 19.10 14.78 -13.63
N LEU A 148 19.33 14.09 -12.51
CA LEU A 148 19.48 12.65 -12.46
C LEU A 148 18.08 12.04 -12.29
N THR A 149 17.60 11.32 -13.29
CA THR A 149 16.34 10.58 -13.25
C THR A 149 16.62 9.09 -13.29
N MET A 150 16.08 8.31 -12.36
CA MET A 150 16.21 6.85 -12.35
C MET A 150 14.86 6.17 -12.56
N PHE A 151 14.91 5.10 -13.35
CA PHE A 151 13.77 4.33 -13.81
C PHE A 151 13.95 2.86 -13.42
N SER A 152 12.87 2.23 -12.96
CA SER A 152 12.77 0.79 -12.75
C SER A 152 12.01 0.17 -13.91
N VAL A 153 12.71 -0.51 -14.79
CA VAL A 153 12.18 -1.03 -16.06
C VAL A 153 12.01 -2.54 -15.97
N LYS A 154 10.85 -3.07 -16.37
CA LYS A 154 10.60 -4.52 -16.38
C LYS A 154 11.60 -5.18 -17.33
N GLY A 155 12.38 -6.13 -16.83
CA GLY A 155 13.28 -6.90 -17.67
C GLY A 155 12.58 -8.12 -18.27
N PHE A 156 13.09 -8.57 -19.41
CA PHE A 156 12.52 -9.65 -20.21
C PHE A 156 12.85 -11.07 -19.69
N SER A 157 13.50 -11.18 -18.53
CA SER A 157 13.83 -12.48 -17.94
C SER A 157 12.57 -13.13 -17.38
N THR A 158 12.32 -14.39 -17.76
CA THR A 158 11.19 -15.21 -17.29
C THR A 158 11.30 -15.67 -15.83
N SER A 159 12.42 -15.36 -15.16
CA SER A 159 12.55 -15.61 -13.71
C SER A 159 12.01 -14.41 -12.91
N GLU A 160 10.86 -14.62 -12.28
CA GLU A 160 10.11 -13.63 -11.48
C GLU A 160 10.94 -12.98 -10.36
N LEU A 161 12.08 -13.57 -9.98
CA LEU A 161 12.94 -13.12 -8.89
C LEU A 161 14.21 -12.37 -9.34
N LYS A 162 14.37 -12.04 -10.64
CA LYS A 162 15.51 -11.23 -11.19
C LYS A 162 15.06 -10.11 -12.15
N GLY A 163 13.81 -9.66 -11.99
CA GLY A 163 13.03 -9.06 -13.06
C GLY A 163 13.52 -7.72 -13.63
N ARG A 164 13.81 -6.69 -12.84
CA ARG A 164 13.86 -5.30 -13.34
C ARG A 164 15.27 -4.76 -13.60
N ALA A 165 15.44 -3.92 -14.63
CA ALA A 165 16.64 -3.15 -14.91
C ALA A 165 16.50 -1.75 -14.33
N ILE A 166 17.60 -1.20 -13.80
CA ILE A 166 17.66 0.19 -13.38
C ILE A 166 18.25 1.00 -14.53
N VAL A 167 17.49 1.96 -15.03
CA VAL A 167 17.98 2.90 -16.05
C VAL A 167 18.17 4.25 -15.39
N SER A 168 19.29 4.91 -15.62
CA SER A 168 19.51 6.29 -15.21
C SER A 168 19.67 7.20 -16.43
N HIS A 169 19.09 8.40 -16.34
CA HIS A 169 19.27 9.50 -17.29
C HIS A 169 19.84 10.69 -16.55
N THR A 170 20.91 11.27 -17.09
CA THR A 170 21.46 12.54 -16.62
C THR A 170 21.32 13.55 -17.73
N GLY A 171 20.48 14.55 -17.52
CA GLY A 171 20.27 15.63 -18.49
C GLY A 171 18.99 16.40 -18.22
N VAL A 172 18.77 17.47 -19.00
CA VAL A 172 17.54 18.26 -18.88
C VAL A 172 16.39 17.56 -19.61
N GLN A 173 16.64 16.99 -20.80
CA GLN A 173 15.61 16.43 -21.70
C GLN A 173 15.88 14.96 -22.04
N PRO A 174 14.85 14.14 -22.37
CA PRO A 174 15.07 12.76 -22.77
C PRO A 174 16.05 12.64 -23.94
N SER A 175 15.90 13.52 -24.94
CA SER A 175 16.73 13.62 -26.14
C SER A 175 18.12 14.22 -25.89
N GLY A 176 18.35 14.84 -24.73
CA GLY A 176 19.61 15.50 -24.39
C GLY A 176 20.12 15.04 -23.03
N GLY A 177 21.15 14.22 -23.02
CA GLY A 177 21.76 13.68 -21.80
C GLY A 177 22.38 12.31 -22.00
N THR A 178 22.88 11.72 -20.92
CA THR A 178 23.48 10.39 -20.92
C THR A 178 22.53 9.38 -20.28
N TRP A 179 22.29 8.26 -20.98
CA TRP A 179 21.51 7.14 -20.48
C TRP A 179 22.42 5.98 -20.08
N LYS A 180 22.17 5.35 -18.93
CA LYS A 180 22.89 4.15 -18.48
C LYS A 180 21.90 3.09 -18.01
N CYS A 181 22.20 1.82 -18.25
CA CYS A 181 21.36 0.69 -17.84
C CYS A 181 22.16 -0.26 -16.97
N SER A 182 21.62 -0.66 -15.81
CA SER A 182 22.30 -1.57 -14.89
C SER A 182 22.51 -2.98 -15.45
N LYS A 183 21.70 -3.39 -16.43
CA LYS A 183 21.82 -4.70 -17.08
C LYS A 183 22.74 -4.70 -18.29
N HIS A 184 23.01 -3.55 -18.91
CA HIS A 184 23.84 -3.43 -20.12
C HIS A 184 24.80 -2.25 -19.95
N ALA A 185 26.07 -2.56 -19.66
CA ALA A 185 27.12 -1.57 -19.42
C ALA A 185 27.41 -0.70 -20.65
N ASP A 186 27.21 -1.24 -21.85
CA ASP A 186 27.80 -0.69 -23.08
C ASP A 186 26.83 0.12 -23.96
N GLY A 187 25.59 0.43 -23.54
CA GLY A 187 24.64 1.00 -24.49
C GLY A 187 23.46 1.81 -23.98
N THR A 188 23.31 3.00 -24.57
CA THR A 188 22.09 3.82 -24.63
C THR A 188 20.97 3.20 -25.48
N LEU A 189 21.22 2.06 -26.13
CA LEU A 189 20.31 1.44 -27.11
C LEU A 189 19.60 0.18 -26.63
N CYS A 190 19.67 -0.17 -25.35
CA CYS A 190 18.94 -1.34 -24.85
C CYS A 190 17.44 -1.09 -24.77
N LEU A 191 16.63 -2.17 -24.86
CA LEU A 191 15.17 -2.08 -24.73
C LEU A 191 14.74 -1.40 -23.43
N HIS A 192 15.49 -1.59 -22.34
CA HIS A 192 15.17 -0.91 -21.08
C HIS A 192 15.33 0.61 -21.16
N VAL A 193 16.39 1.08 -21.84
CA VAL A 193 16.62 2.52 -22.05
C VAL A 193 15.54 3.08 -22.98
N ARG A 194 15.13 2.32 -24.00
CA ARG A 194 14.01 2.72 -24.87
C ARG A 194 12.70 2.84 -24.09
N ASP A 195 12.34 1.84 -23.29
CA ASP A 195 11.11 1.86 -22.49
C ASP A 195 11.14 2.99 -21.44
N ALA A 196 12.30 3.24 -20.81
CA ALA A 196 12.50 4.37 -19.91
C ALA A 196 12.44 5.72 -20.64
N PHE A 197 13.02 5.81 -21.84
CA PHE A 197 12.98 6.99 -22.70
C PHE A 197 11.55 7.29 -23.13
N ASP A 198 10.81 6.30 -23.61
CA ASP A 198 9.42 6.42 -24.02
C ASP A 198 8.55 6.87 -22.84
N LEU A 199 8.76 6.31 -21.65
CA LEU A 199 8.11 6.77 -20.42
C LEU A 199 8.48 8.23 -20.11
N PHE A 200 9.75 8.58 -20.17
CA PHE A 200 10.23 9.92 -19.87
C PHE A 200 9.73 10.96 -20.88
N HIS A 201 9.53 10.53 -22.13
CA HIS A 201 8.95 11.34 -23.19
C HIS A 201 7.43 11.49 -23.01
N ALA A 202 6.73 10.39 -22.72
CA ALA A 202 5.28 10.37 -22.54
C ALA A 202 4.83 11.13 -21.27
N ARG A 203 5.59 11.01 -20.17
CA ARG A 203 5.30 11.69 -18.90
C ARG A 203 5.75 13.15 -18.87
N ARG A 204 6.37 13.67 -19.94
CA ARG A 204 6.92 15.04 -19.96
C ARG A 204 5.88 16.14 -20.09
N ARG A 205 4.62 15.81 -20.31
CA ARG A 205 3.52 16.78 -20.31
C ARG A 205 2.28 16.15 -19.69
N PHE A 206 2.26 16.05 -18.36
CA PHE A 206 0.96 16.00 -17.69
C PHE A 206 0.17 17.27 -17.96
N ILE A 207 0.82 18.38 -18.33
CA ILE A 207 0.16 19.64 -18.69
C ILE A 207 0.55 20.00 -20.12
N GLY A 208 -0.41 19.97 -21.05
CA GLY A 208 -0.22 20.47 -22.41
C GLY A 208 -0.29 22.00 -22.45
N PRO A 209 -0.21 22.64 -23.63
CA PRO A 209 -0.44 24.09 -23.74
C PRO A 209 -1.81 24.42 -23.15
N ASP A 210 -1.85 25.24 -22.11
CA ASP A 210 -3.06 25.49 -21.33
C ASP A 210 -3.96 26.54 -22.01
N PRO A 211 -5.16 26.17 -22.50
CA PRO A 211 -6.11 27.10 -23.07
C PRO A 211 -6.89 27.84 -21.96
N ALA A 212 -6.18 28.48 -21.03
CA ALA A 212 -6.76 29.19 -19.89
C ALA A 212 -7.79 30.26 -20.31
N LYS A 213 -7.59 30.89 -21.48
CA LYS A 213 -8.55 31.87 -22.04
C LYS A 213 -9.92 31.27 -22.36
N GLN A 214 -9.99 29.95 -22.54
CA GLN A 214 -11.21 29.19 -22.78
C GLN A 214 -11.76 28.55 -21.49
N GLY A 215 -11.12 28.79 -20.33
CA GLY A 215 -11.49 28.17 -19.05
C GLY A 215 -11.26 26.66 -19.03
N LEU A 216 -10.27 26.18 -19.79
CA LEU A 216 -9.96 24.76 -19.94
C LEU A 216 -8.52 24.50 -19.49
N PHE A 217 -8.33 23.46 -18.69
CA PHE A 217 -7.06 22.90 -18.24
C PHE A 217 -6.66 21.73 -19.12
N ASN A 218 -5.49 21.84 -19.76
CA ASN A 218 -4.96 20.78 -20.61
C ASN A 218 -4.05 19.83 -19.82
N PHE A 219 -4.59 18.72 -19.33
CA PHE A 219 -3.80 17.69 -18.66
C PHE A 219 -3.28 16.64 -19.66
N ASN A 220 -2.28 16.83 -20.52
CA ASN A 220 -1.73 15.78 -21.43
C ASN A 220 -2.24 15.71 -22.89
N ASN A 221 -2.97 16.71 -23.37
CA ASN A 221 -3.55 16.84 -24.73
C ASN A 221 -4.60 15.79 -25.11
N SER A 222 -4.77 14.73 -24.32
CA SER A 222 -5.87 13.76 -24.48
C SER A 222 -7.00 14.03 -23.50
N ILE A 223 -6.68 14.68 -22.37
CA ILE A 223 -7.64 14.99 -21.32
C ILE A 223 -7.66 16.50 -21.11
N LEU A 224 -8.84 17.08 -21.33
CA LEU A 224 -9.15 18.47 -21.02
C LEU A 224 -10.17 18.49 -19.89
N MET A 225 -9.99 19.40 -18.94
CA MET A 225 -10.93 19.62 -17.84
C MET A 225 -11.29 21.10 -17.77
N SER A 226 -12.49 21.47 -17.32
CA SER A 226 -12.78 22.88 -17.08
C SER A 226 -12.04 23.39 -15.84
N HIS A 227 -11.53 24.62 -15.91
CA HIS A 227 -11.00 25.35 -14.75
C HIS A 227 -12.10 25.44 -13.67
N GLU A 228 -13.34 25.73 -14.08
CA GLU A 228 -14.50 25.80 -13.17
C GLU A 228 -14.67 24.55 -12.30
N LEU A 229 -14.50 23.34 -12.85
CA LEU A 229 -14.63 22.10 -12.08
C LEU A 229 -13.48 21.91 -11.08
N LEU A 230 -12.27 22.30 -11.49
CA LEU A 230 -11.08 22.24 -10.64
C LEU A 230 -11.12 23.29 -9.53
N ASP A 231 -11.64 24.47 -9.84
CA ASP A 231 -11.89 25.55 -8.88
C ASP A 231 -13.02 25.18 -7.91
N GLU A 232 -14.11 24.55 -8.39
CA GLU A 232 -15.19 24.03 -7.53
C GLU A 232 -14.64 23.06 -6.48
N TYR A 233 -13.76 22.14 -6.88
CA TYR A 233 -13.11 21.24 -5.92
C TYR A 233 -12.18 21.99 -4.97
N THR A 234 -11.35 22.90 -5.49
CA THR A 234 -10.44 23.70 -4.66
C THR A 234 -11.21 24.48 -3.59
N MET A 235 -12.35 25.07 -3.95
CA MET A 235 -13.24 25.73 -3.01
C MET A 235 -13.83 24.76 -2.00
N ALA A 236 -14.39 23.62 -2.44
CA ALA A 236 -14.94 22.63 -1.53
C ALA A 236 -13.89 22.06 -0.55
N PHE A 237 -12.67 21.86 -1.03
CA PHE A 237 -11.51 21.43 -0.24
C PHE A 237 -11.17 22.48 0.83
N VAL A 238 -11.06 23.76 0.46
CA VAL A 238 -10.71 24.84 1.40
C VAL A 238 -11.85 25.16 2.38
N THR A 239 -13.11 25.13 1.95
CA THR A 239 -14.23 25.59 2.78
C THR A 239 -14.83 24.50 3.67
N SER A 240 -14.70 23.23 3.29
CA SER A 240 -15.40 22.12 3.94
C SER A 240 -14.57 20.84 4.08
N GLU A 241 -13.26 20.93 3.80
CA GLU A 241 -12.33 19.78 3.86
C GLU A 241 -12.82 18.58 3.05
N THR A 242 -13.52 18.84 1.94
CA THR A 242 -14.14 17.77 1.14
C THR A 242 -13.05 16.86 0.54
N PRO A 243 -13.04 15.56 0.87
CA PRO A 243 -12.07 14.64 0.31
C PRO A 243 -12.37 14.35 -1.17
N PHE A 244 -11.35 13.98 -1.95
CA PHE A 244 -11.47 13.67 -3.38
C PHE A 244 -12.61 12.69 -3.68
N ASN A 245 -12.71 11.60 -2.92
CA ASN A 245 -13.73 10.57 -3.14
C ASN A 245 -15.17 11.11 -2.99
N ALA A 246 -15.42 11.99 -2.02
CA ALA A 246 -16.73 12.59 -1.80
C ALA A 246 -17.09 13.59 -2.92
N PHE A 247 -16.13 14.40 -3.34
CA PHE A 247 -16.32 15.33 -4.47
C PHE A 247 -16.58 14.57 -5.77
N VAL A 248 -15.72 13.61 -6.12
CA VAL A 248 -15.84 12.78 -7.33
C VAL A 248 -17.15 12.01 -7.35
N ALA A 249 -17.58 11.43 -6.21
CA ALA A 249 -18.87 10.74 -6.14
C ALA A 249 -20.05 11.69 -6.39
N THR A 250 -19.98 12.91 -5.85
CA THR A 250 -21.02 13.94 -6.06
C THR A 250 -21.09 14.36 -7.53
N VAL A 251 -19.95 14.65 -8.15
CA VAL A 251 -19.88 15.04 -9.58
C VAL A 251 -20.28 13.87 -10.48
N ALA A 252 -19.84 12.65 -10.18
CA ALA A 252 -20.23 11.46 -10.93
C ALA A 252 -21.75 11.24 -10.92
N HIS A 253 -22.41 11.48 -9.78
CA HIS A 253 -23.87 11.45 -9.72
C HIS A 253 -24.52 12.54 -10.58
N ARG A 254 -23.95 13.76 -10.65
CA ARG A 254 -24.45 14.83 -11.55
C ARG A 254 -24.33 14.41 -13.02
N TYR A 255 -23.21 13.83 -13.43
CA TYR A 255 -22.98 13.36 -14.80
C TYR A 255 -23.92 12.20 -15.18
N LEU A 256 -24.17 11.29 -14.23
CA LEU A 256 -25.08 10.17 -14.44
C LEU A 256 -26.50 10.62 -14.78
N VAL A 257 -26.98 11.72 -14.18
CA VAL A 257 -28.29 12.32 -14.50
C VAL A 257 -28.35 12.80 -15.96
N SER A 258 -27.22 13.24 -16.51
CA SER A 258 -27.09 13.64 -17.91
C SER A 258 -26.80 12.47 -18.86
N GLY A 259 -26.72 11.23 -18.36
CA GLY A 259 -26.36 10.05 -19.14
C GLY A 259 -24.87 9.96 -19.50
N ALA A 260 -24.03 10.77 -18.85
CA ALA A 260 -22.58 10.75 -19.03
C ALA A 260 -21.88 10.07 -17.84
N GLU A 261 -20.67 9.57 -18.07
CA GLU A 261 -19.81 9.03 -17.03
C GLU A 261 -18.75 10.06 -16.63
N PHE A 262 -18.52 10.21 -15.33
CA PHE A 262 -17.42 11.00 -14.81
C PHE A 262 -16.20 10.12 -14.55
N MET A 263 -15.00 10.71 -14.56
CA MET A 263 -13.77 9.96 -14.33
C MET A 263 -13.64 9.41 -12.90
N GLY A 264 -12.77 8.42 -12.74
CA GLY A 264 -12.39 7.88 -11.44
C GLY A 264 -11.61 8.88 -10.56
N ASP A 265 -11.58 8.58 -9.27
CA ASP A 265 -10.94 9.38 -8.23
C ASP A 265 -9.43 9.53 -8.42
N ASP A 266 -8.74 8.46 -8.82
CA ASP A 266 -7.30 8.48 -9.11
C ASP A 266 -6.93 9.44 -10.24
N LEU A 267 -7.72 9.45 -11.32
CA LEU A 267 -7.49 10.32 -12.45
C LEU A 267 -7.80 11.78 -12.10
N PHE A 268 -8.94 12.05 -11.47
CA PHE A 268 -9.30 13.40 -11.04
C PHE A 268 -8.26 13.98 -10.08
N ARG A 269 -7.81 13.20 -9.10
CA ARG A 269 -6.78 13.60 -8.14
C ARG A 269 -5.45 13.94 -8.83
N SER A 270 -5.05 13.15 -9.82
CA SER A 270 -3.84 13.42 -10.62
C SER A 270 -3.96 14.73 -11.43
N ILE A 271 -5.13 14.97 -12.03
CA ILE A 271 -5.41 16.21 -12.78
C ILE A 271 -5.39 17.42 -11.85
N TRP A 272 -6.04 17.31 -10.68
CA TRP A 272 -6.08 18.42 -9.72
C TRP A 272 -4.70 18.76 -9.16
N PHE A 273 -3.86 17.78 -8.80
CA PHE A 273 -2.50 18.09 -8.35
C PHE A 273 -1.66 18.74 -9.46
N ALA A 274 -1.83 18.34 -10.72
CA ALA A 274 -1.21 19.02 -11.85
C ALA A 274 -1.71 20.46 -12.00
N TYR A 275 -3.01 20.70 -11.82
CA TYR A 275 -3.62 22.03 -11.83
C TYR A 275 -3.14 22.90 -10.67
N ALA A 276 -3.10 22.38 -9.45
CA ALA A 276 -2.60 23.08 -8.27
C ALA A 276 -1.12 23.48 -8.42
N THR A 277 -0.31 22.58 -8.99
CA THR A 277 1.08 22.87 -9.36
C THR A 277 1.16 23.98 -10.42
N HIS A 278 0.26 23.96 -11.42
CA HIS A 278 0.18 25.00 -12.45
C HIS A 278 -0.16 26.38 -11.87
N LEU A 279 -1.05 26.42 -10.89
CA LEU A 279 -1.44 27.63 -10.16
C LEU A 279 -0.41 28.05 -9.10
N ALA A 280 0.67 27.28 -8.90
CA ALA A 280 1.67 27.51 -7.87
C ALA A 280 1.06 27.64 -6.45
N MET A 281 0.05 26.81 -6.15
CA MET A 281 -0.62 26.75 -4.83
C MET A 281 0.33 26.35 -3.69
N ASP A 282 1.53 25.89 -4.01
CA ASP A 282 2.61 25.48 -3.10
C ASP A 282 2.98 26.55 -2.04
N ASN A 283 2.62 27.81 -2.28
CA ASN A 283 2.97 28.93 -1.41
C ASN A 283 1.83 29.42 -0.49
N ASP A 284 0.61 28.90 -0.64
CA ASP A 284 -0.57 29.44 0.07
C ASP A 284 -0.76 28.83 1.47
N MET A 285 -0.14 27.66 1.73
CA MET A 285 -0.16 26.99 3.03
C MET A 285 1.06 27.37 3.91
N ARG A 286 1.62 28.57 3.70
CA ARG A 286 2.71 29.09 4.54
C ARG A 286 2.12 29.57 5.87
N CYS A 287 2.56 28.97 6.97
CA CYS A 287 2.21 29.48 8.28
C CYS A 287 2.79 30.90 8.43
N THR A 288 1.95 31.89 8.74
CA THR A 288 2.39 33.28 8.91
C THR A 288 3.39 33.45 10.06
N ARG A 289 3.43 32.49 11.00
CA ARG A 289 4.38 32.45 12.11
C ARG A 289 5.62 31.61 11.81
N CYS A 290 5.46 30.45 11.19
CA CYS A 290 6.53 29.45 11.04
C CYS A 290 7.17 29.44 9.64
N GLY A 291 6.64 30.21 8.69
CA GLY A 291 7.13 30.23 7.30
C GLY A 291 6.79 28.97 6.51
N ILE A 292 7.64 28.66 5.52
CA ILE A 292 7.48 27.53 4.58
C ILE A 292 7.76 26.16 5.19
N CYS A 293 8.51 26.10 6.30
CA CYS A 293 8.96 24.86 6.91
C CYS A 293 8.80 24.94 8.42
N PRO A 294 7.58 24.74 8.96
CA PRO A 294 7.37 24.71 10.40
C PRO A 294 8.15 23.54 11.01
N ASP A 295 8.78 23.76 12.18
CA ASP A 295 9.44 22.68 12.94
C ASP A 295 8.46 21.55 13.32
N THR A 296 7.17 21.86 13.41
CA THR A 296 6.10 20.89 13.67
C THR A 296 4.87 21.25 12.85
N VAL A 297 4.46 20.33 11.99
CA VAL A 297 3.20 20.43 11.24
C VAL A 297 2.21 19.44 11.84
N ILE A 298 1.16 19.96 12.46
CA ILE A 298 0.04 19.15 12.93
C ILE A 298 -0.96 19.07 11.78
N TRP A 299 -1.05 17.91 11.15
CA TRP A 299 -2.09 17.62 10.17
C TRP A 299 -3.31 17.07 10.91
N ASP A 300 -4.44 17.77 10.84
CA ASP A 300 -5.71 17.20 11.28
C ASP A 300 -6.15 16.16 10.23
N GLY A 301 -5.73 14.92 10.45
CA GLY A 301 -5.84 13.85 9.48
C GLY A 301 -5.53 12.50 10.12
N ILE A 302 -6.10 11.45 9.52
CA ILE A 302 -6.08 10.05 9.96
C ILE A 302 -4.76 9.68 10.65
N THR A 303 -4.84 9.23 11.91
CA THR A 303 -3.71 8.73 12.67
C THR A 303 -3.09 7.52 11.96
N LEU A 304 -2.01 7.73 11.22
CA LEU A 304 -1.20 6.65 10.66
C LEU A 304 -0.31 6.10 11.78
N ALA A 305 -0.60 4.89 12.23
CA ALA A 305 0.25 4.20 13.19
C ALA A 305 1.54 3.73 12.49
N PHE A 306 2.63 4.46 12.68
CA PHE A 306 3.95 3.99 12.25
C PHE A 306 4.45 2.89 13.19
N GLY A 307 4.95 1.80 12.62
CA GLY A 307 5.68 0.81 13.41
C GLY A 307 6.93 1.46 14.05
N ARG A 308 7.29 1.07 15.28
CA ARG A 308 8.43 1.63 16.05
C ARG A 308 9.74 1.76 15.25
N LYS A 309 9.94 0.90 14.24
CA LYS A 309 11.09 0.93 13.33
C LYS A 309 11.16 2.19 12.44
N HIS A 310 10.07 2.93 12.31
CA HIS A 310 9.99 4.17 11.53
C HIS A 310 10.01 5.43 12.42
N LEU A 311 10.08 5.27 13.75
CA LEU A 311 10.32 6.40 14.64
C LEU A 311 11.81 6.76 14.54
N SER A 312 12.10 7.91 13.93
CA SER A 312 13.43 8.52 14.03
C SER A 312 13.63 9.10 15.43
N ALA A 313 14.88 9.38 15.81
CA ALA A 313 15.19 10.02 17.09
C ALA A 313 14.51 11.39 17.28
N ASN A 314 14.08 12.02 16.18
CA ASN A 314 13.48 13.36 16.16
C ASN A 314 11.94 13.32 16.12
N LEU A 315 11.31 12.14 16.02
CA LEU A 315 9.86 12.02 15.99
C LEU A 315 9.33 11.70 17.39
N THR A 316 8.73 12.70 18.04
CA THR A 316 7.99 12.52 19.29
C THR A 316 6.48 12.47 19.03
N PRO A 317 5.71 11.61 19.71
CA PRO A 317 4.26 11.64 19.59
C PRO A 317 3.72 13.01 20.04
N PRO A 318 2.69 13.57 19.36
CA PRO A 318 2.10 14.85 19.74
C PRO A 318 1.37 14.77 21.09
N THR A 319 1.01 13.56 21.53
CA THR A 319 0.43 13.31 22.84
C THR A 319 1.52 12.90 23.84
N GLN A 320 1.78 13.78 24.80
CA GLN A 320 2.61 13.47 25.96
C GLN A 320 1.73 13.10 27.15
N THR A 321 2.06 12.02 27.84
CA THR A 321 1.39 11.65 29.09
C THR A 321 1.82 12.60 30.21
N SER A 322 0.85 13.21 30.89
CA SER A 322 1.07 14.00 32.10
C SER A 322 0.87 13.16 33.36
N ALA A 323 1.34 13.63 34.52
CA ALA A 323 1.05 12.97 35.81
C ALA A 323 -0.46 12.91 36.12
N THR A 324 -1.26 13.80 35.53
CA THR A 324 -2.72 13.85 35.64
C THR A 324 -3.44 13.01 34.58
N SER A 325 -2.71 12.41 33.63
CA SER A 325 -3.33 11.61 32.58
C SER A 325 -3.97 10.35 33.18
N LEU A 326 -5.20 10.07 32.76
CA LEU A 326 -5.93 8.88 33.19
C LEU A 326 -5.15 7.61 32.83
N LEU A 327 -4.60 6.93 33.83
CA LEU A 327 -3.92 5.65 33.65
C LEU A 327 -4.95 4.52 33.70
N ARG A 328 -5.27 3.94 32.53
CA ARG A 328 -6.10 2.74 32.43
C ARG A 328 -5.20 1.51 32.60
N SER A 329 -5.17 0.93 33.79
CA SER A 329 -4.26 -0.17 34.15
C SER A 329 -4.59 -1.50 33.44
N ASN A 330 -5.82 -1.66 32.95
CA ASN A 330 -6.33 -2.91 32.42
C ASN A 330 -6.58 -2.89 30.89
N VAL A 331 -5.93 -1.97 30.15
CA VAL A 331 -6.04 -1.94 28.68
C VAL A 331 -5.37 -3.18 28.10
N LYS A 332 -6.18 -4.18 27.71
CA LYS A 332 -5.72 -5.37 27.02
C LYS A 332 -6.07 -5.26 25.54
N ASN A 333 -5.09 -5.54 24.68
CA ASN A 333 -5.39 -5.79 23.28
C ASN A 333 -6.25 -7.06 23.21
N HIS A 334 -7.45 -6.96 22.63
CA HIS A 334 -8.32 -8.10 22.43
C HIS A 334 -8.09 -8.71 21.04
N PRO A 335 -7.49 -9.92 20.94
CA PRO A 335 -7.06 -10.47 19.66
C PRO A 335 -8.19 -11.11 18.82
N ARG A 336 -9.46 -10.93 19.17
CA ARG A 336 -10.60 -11.57 18.47
C ARG A 336 -11.79 -10.64 18.37
N GLN A 337 -11.55 -9.42 17.88
CA GLN A 337 -12.61 -8.43 17.68
C GLN A 337 -13.41 -8.65 16.40
N GLN A 338 -12.93 -9.50 15.48
CA GLN A 338 -13.60 -9.78 14.21
C GLN A 338 -14.93 -10.49 14.43
N LEU A 339 -15.85 -10.31 13.50
CA LEU A 339 -17.16 -10.97 13.53
C LEU A 339 -16.99 -12.50 13.53
N LEU A 340 -16.39 -13.06 12.49
CA LEU A 340 -15.95 -14.45 12.46
C LEU A 340 -14.63 -14.58 13.20
N PRO A 341 -14.48 -15.42 14.23
CA PRO A 341 -13.22 -15.54 14.97
C PRO A 341 -12.09 -16.19 14.16
N ASP A 342 -12.42 -17.17 13.30
CA ASP A 342 -11.44 -17.96 12.55
C ASP A 342 -10.87 -17.21 11.34
N PRO A 343 -9.57 -16.84 11.32
CA PRO A 343 -8.94 -16.19 10.17
C PRO A 343 -8.88 -17.08 8.92
N ALA A 344 -8.83 -18.40 9.07
CA ALA A 344 -8.80 -19.31 7.92
C ALA A 344 -10.14 -19.29 7.18
N LEU A 345 -11.26 -19.34 7.91
CA LEU A 345 -12.60 -19.18 7.34
C LEU A 345 -12.77 -17.83 6.65
N ARG A 346 -12.32 -16.72 7.26
CA ARG A 346 -12.36 -15.39 6.61
C ARG A 346 -11.60 -15.37 5.29
N LYS A 347 -10.41 -15.96 5.26
CA LYS A 347 -9.60 -16.07 4.03
C LYS A 347 -10.32 -16.90 2.95
N LEU A 348 -10.92 -18.03 3.33
CA LEU A 348 -11.66 -18.88 2.39
C LEU A 348 -12.88 -18.16 1.81
N ILE A 349 -13.64 -17.42 2.63
CA ILE A 349 -14.77 -16.60 2.14
C ILE A 349 -14.28 -15.60 1.08
N ARG A 350 -13.21 -14.85 1.35
CA ARG A 350 -12.64 -13.89 0.38
C ARG A 350 -12.20 -14.58 -0.92
N GLN A 351 -11.63 -15.77 -0.83
CA GLN A 351 -11.22 -16.54 -2.01
C GLN A 351 -12.42 -16.97 -2.86
N VAL A 352 -13.50 -17.46 -2.23
CA VAL A 352 -14.73 -17.85 -2.95
C VAL A 352 -15.40 -16.63 -3.58
N VAL A 353 -15.57 -15.56 -2.80
CA VAL A 353 -16.30 -14.35 -3.23
C VAL A 353 -15.56 -13.59 -4.35
N ASN A 354 -14.22 -13.58 -4.33
CA ASN A 354 -13.39 -12.91 -5.35
C ASN A 354 -12.97 -13.83 -6.51
N THR A 355 -13.51 -15.05 -6.61
CA THR A 355 -13.17 -15.94 -7.73
C THR A 355 -13.63 -15.26 -9.04
N PRO A 356 -12.80 -15.23 -10.11
CA PRO A 356 -13.20 -14.72 -11.42
C PRO A 356 -14.55 -15.27 -11.84
N LYS A 357 -15.36 -14.46 -12.54
CA LYS A 357 -16.68 -14.88 -12.99
C LYS A 357 -16.53 -16.18 -13.75
N LEU A 358 -17.13 -17.22 -13.20
CA LEU A 358 -16.94 -18.55 -13.73
C LEU A 358 -17.65 -18.75 -15.08
N GLU A 359 -18.55 -17.83 -15.43
CA GLU A 359 -19.05 -17.62 -16.78
C GLU A 359 -17.93 -17.40 -17.81
N ASP A 360 -16.81 -16.79 -17.41
CA ASP A 360 -15.62 -16.62 -18.26
C ASP A 360 -14.83 -17.93 -18.44
N LEU A 361 -15.00 -18.88 -17.51
CA LEU A 361 -14.36 -20.21 -17.55
C LEU A 361 -15.20 -21.24 -18.31
N LEU A 362 -16.52 -21.03 -18.44
CA LEU A 362 -17.36 -21.86 -19.30
C LEU A 362 -17.32 -21.29 -20.72
N VAL A 363 -16.23 -21.60 -21.44
CA VAL A 363 -16.00 -21.22 -22.83
C VAL A 363 -17.31 -21.33 -23.63
N LYS A 364 -17.67 -20.26 -24.33
CA LYS A 364 -18.80 -20.22 -25.28
C LYS A 364 -18.73 -21.46 -26.14
N ASN A 365 -19.78 -22.28 -26.09
CA ASN A 365 -19.92 -23.52 -26.85
C ASN A 365 -19.29 -23.38 -28.23
N VAL A 366 -18.17 -24.06 -28.42
CA VAL A 366 -17.52 -24.17 -29.72
C VAL A 366 -18.42 -25.12 -30.51
N ASP A 367 -19.34 -24.57 -31.29
CA ASP A 367 -20.15 -25.33 -32.26
C ASP A 367 -19.28 -25.97 -33.37
N GLU A 368 -17.96 -25.73 -33.34
CA GLU A 368 -16.96 -26.44 -34.14
C GLU A 368 -16.24 -27.46 -33.28
N GLY A 369 -16.48 -28.75 -33.55
CA GLY A 369 -16.04 -29.86 -32.69
C GLY A 369 -14.57 -29.77 -32.22
N PRO A 370 -14.29 -30.10 -30.94
CA PRO A 370 -12.96 -29.97 -30.35
C PRO A 370 -12.04 -31.07 -30.89
N THR A 371 -11.47 -30.86 -32.07
CA THR A 371 -10.52 -31.79 -32.68
C THR A 371 -9.09 -31.57 -32.19
N SER A 372 -8.80 -30.46 -31.49
CA SER A 372 -7.47 -30.19 -30.94
C SER A 372 -7.32 -30.72 -29.51
N ASP A 373 -6.24 -31.46 -29.25
CA ASP A 373 -5.87 -31.91 -27.89
C ASP A 373 -5.71 -30.75 -26.90
N ALA A 374 -5.39 -29.54 -27.39
CA ALA A 374 -5.33 -28.33 -26.56
C ALA A 374 -6.69 -27.97 -25.94
N ALA A 375 -7.79 -28.17 -26.68
CA ALA A 375 -9.14 -27.89 -26.19
C ALA A 375 -9.56 -28.85 -25.07
N LYS A 376 -9.15 -30.13 -25.17
CA LYS A 376 -9.39 -31.13 -24.11
C LYS A 376 -8.61 -30.78 -22.83
N ILE A 377 -7.34 -30.39 -22.96
CA ILE A 377 -6.50 -29.99 -21.82
C ILE A 377 -7.10 -28.76 -21.10
N GLU A 378 -7.60 -27.79 -21.87
CA GLU A 378 -8.22 -26.59 -21.30
C GLU A 378 -9.55 -26.90 -20.62
N LEU A 379 -10.39 -27.77 -21.21
CA LEU A 379 -11.64 -28.22 -20.60
C LEU A 379 -11.38 -29.00 -19.28
N ASP A 380 -10.35 -29.84 -19.24
CA ASP A 380 -9.92 -30.54 -18.03
C ASP A 380 -9.43 -29.55 -16.96
N ARG A 381 -8.69 -28.51 -17.35
CA ARG A 381 -8.22 -27.45 -16.44
C ARG A 381 -9.40 -26.69 -15.84
N GLN A 382 -10.38 -26.31 -16.65
CA GLN A 382 -11.60 -25.63 -16.23
C GLN A 382 -12.43 -26.52 -15.30
N SER A 383 -12.60 -27.79 -15.65
CA SER A 383 -13.31 -28.77 -14.82
C SER A 383 -12.67 -28.92 -13.44
N ARG A 384 -11.33 -28.97 -13.36
CA ARG A 384 -10.61 -29.01 -12.07
C ARG A 384 -10.82 -27.72 -11.27
N GLN A 385 -10.77 -26.55 -11.90
CA GLN A 385 -11.00 -25.28 -11.22
C GLN A 385 -12.41 -25.18 -10.64
N VAL A 386 -13.42 -25.69 -11.37
CA VAL A 386 -14.80 -25.78 -10.88
C VAL A 386 -14.89 -26.69 -9.65
N VAL A 387 -14.33 -27.89 -9.72
CA VAL A 387 -14.34 -28.86 -8.61
C VAL A 387 -13.63 -28.26 -7.38
N GLU A 388 -12.47 -27.63 -7.56
CA GLU A 388 -11.76 -26.96 -6.48
C GLU A 388 -12.55 -25.79 -5.88
N HIS A 389 -13.23 -25.00 -6.72
CA HIS A 389 -14.07 -23.90 -6.23
C HIS A 389 -15.25 -24.41 -5.41
N LEU A 390 -15.97 -25.42 -5.89
CA LEU A 390 -17.09 -26.03 -5.16
C LEU A 390 -16.61 -26.67 -3.85
N ALA A 391 -15.46 -27.33 -3.84
CA ALA A 391 -14.86 -27.85 -2.60
C ALA A 391 -14.53 -26.73 -1.59
N ARG A 392 -14.11 -25.54 -2.05
CA ARG A 392 -13.92 -24.37 -1.19
C ARG A 392 -15.25 -23.82 -0.66
N VAL A 393 -16.29 -23.80 -1.50
CA VAL A 393 -17.65 -23.41 -1.09
C VAL A 393 -18.16 -24.33 0.02
N ASP A 394 -17.99 -25.64 -0.11
CA ASP A 394 -18.38 -26.62 0.92
C ASP A 394 -17.59 -26.43 2.23
N ALA A 395 -16.30 -26.15 2.13
CA ALA A 395 -15.47 -25.84 3.30
C ALA A 395 -15.92 -24.56 4.01
N VAL A 396 -16.29 -23.51 3.25
CA VAL A 396 -16.85 -22.27 3.82
C VAL A 396 -18.20 -22.55 4.47
N TYR A 397 -19.09 -23.29 3.81
CA TYR A 397 -20.38 -23.69 4.38
C TYR A 397 -20.21 -24.40 5.71
N ALA A 398 -19.33 -25.42 5.77
CA ALA A 398 -19.08 -26.17 7.00
C ALA A 398 -18.45 -25.30 8.11
N GLY A 399 -17.68 -24.28 7.75
CA GLY A 399 -17.16 -23.30 8.71
C GLY A 399 -18.24 -22.36 9.22
N LEU A 400 -19.05 -21.80 8.32
CA LEU A 400 -20.16 -20.90 8.67
C LEU A 400 -21.25 -21.62 9.47
N GLU A 401 -21.54 -22.89 9.19
CA GLU A 401 -22.58 -23.65 9.89
C GLU A 401 -22.26 -23.82 11.37
N LYS A 402 -20.97 -23.93 11.72
CA LYS A 402 -20.50 -23.98 13.12
C LYS A 402 -20.69 -22.65 13.86
N GLU A 403 -20.65 -21.53 13.13
CA GLU A 403 -20.79 -20.18 13.69
C GLU A 403 -22.26 -19.73 13.72
N CYS A 404 -22.95 -19.82 12.58
CA CYS A 404 -24.32 -19.40 12.37
C CYS A 404 -24.95 -20.13 11.16
N ARG A 405 -25.89 -21.04 11.42
CA ARG A 405 -26.54 -21.85 10.38
C ARG A 405 -27.29 -21.04 9.30
N PRO A 406 -28.11 -20.02 9.61
CA PRO A 406 -28.72 -19.18 8.57
C PRO A 406 -27.70 -18.45 7.68
N LEU A 407 -26.54 -18.07 8.23
CA LEU A 407 -25.46 -17.46 7.46
C LEU A 407 -24.87 -18.45 6.45
N ALA A 408 -24.71 -19.71 6.86
CA ALA A 408 -24.24 -20.78 5.98
C ALA A 408 -25.23 -21.05 4.83
N PHE A 409 -26.54 -21.06 5.11
CA PHE A 409 -27.56 -21.23 4.07
C PHE A 409 -27.59 -20.06 3.09
N LEU A 410 -27.51 -18.81 3.58
CA LEU A 410 -27.41 -17.64 2.71
C LEU A 410 -26.17 -17.71 1.81
N PHE A 411 -25.05 -18.22 2.31
CA PHE A 411 -23.84 -18.43 1.52
C PHE A 411 -24.03 -19.51 0.46
N LEU A 412 -24.63 -20.64 0.82
CA LEU A 412 -24.90 -21.75 -0.09
C LEU A 412 -25.90 -21.37 -1.19
N GLU A 413 -26.91 -20.56 -0.89
CA GLU A 413 -27.85 -20.05 -1.88
C GLU A 413 -27.16 -19.15 -2.91
N ALA A 414 -26.17 -18.37 -2.48
CA ALA A 414 -25.47 -17.42 -3.34
C ALA A 414 -24.30 -18.05 -4.14
N TYR A 415 -23.58 -19.01 -3.55
CA TYR A 415 -22.33 -19.55 -4.10
C TYR A 415 -22.33 -21.07 -4.26
N GLY A 416 -23.37 -21.77 -3.82
CA GLY A 416 -23.46 -23.23 -3.87
C GLY A 416 -23.59 -23.80 -5.27
N ALA A 417 -23.49 -25.13 -5.36
CA ALA A 417 -23.62 -25.88 -6.61
C ALA A 417 -24.94 -25.59 -7.36
N ALA A 418 -26.04 -25.32 -6.65
CA ALA A 418 -27.31 -24.97 -7.27
C ALA A 418 -27.26 -23.61 -7.99
N ALA A 419 -26.70 -22.57 -7.35
CA ALA A 419 -26.51 -21.26 -7.97
C ALA A 419 -25.57 -21.34 -9.18
N PHE A 420 -24.52 -22.15 -9.03
CA PHE A 420 -23.57 -22.45 -10.08
C PHE A 420 -24.23 -23.13 -11.30
N LEU A 421 -25.02 -24.19 -11.10
CA LEU A 421 -25.71 -24.91 -12.19
C LEU A 421 -26.70 -24.00 -12.93
N GLN A 422 -27.32 -23.06 -12.21
CA GLN A 422 -28.23 -22.07 -12.77
C GLN A 422 -27.52 -20.90 -13.45
N LYS A 423 -26.17 -20.85 -13.42
CA LYS A 423 -25.37 -19.70 -13.88
C LYS A 423 -25.85 -18.39 -13.26
N LYS A 424 -26.29 -18.44 -11.99
CA LYS A 424 -26.77 -17.28 -11.26
C LYS A 424 -25.58 -16.64 -10.56
N SER A 425 -25.23 -15.42 -10.95
CA SER A 425 -24.26 -14.63 -10.19
C SER A 425 -24.84 -14.24 -8.83
N ALA A 426 -24.00 -14.32 -7.79
CA ALA A 426 -24.38 -13.85 -6.47
C ALA A 426 -24.77 -12.36 -6.53
N PRO A 427 -25.87 -11.94 -5.88
CA PRO A 427 -26.23 -10.53 -5.80
C PRO A 427 -25.10 -9.72 -5.19
N SER A 428 -24.78 -8.56 -5.78
CA SER A 428 -23.69 -7.70 -5.31
C SER A 428 -23.85 -7.25 -3.85
N THR A 429 -25.08 -7.17 -3.36
CA THR A 429 -25.41 -6.92 -1.95
C THR A 429 -24.93 -8.05 -1.04
N THR A 430 -25.19 -9.31 -1.42
CA THR A 430 -24.74 -10.51 -0.70
C THR A 430 -23.23 -10.65 -0.73
N THR A 431 -22.59 -10.40 -1.89
CA THR A 431 -21.12 -10.34 -2.04
C THR A 431 -20.50 -9.35 -1.07
N ARG A 432 -20.96 -8.10 -1.06
CA ARG A 432 -20.44 -7.07 -0.15
C ARG A 432 -20.65 -7.44 1.32
N PHE A 433 -21.78 -8.04 1.65
CA PHE A 433 -22.04 -8.50 3.02
C PHE A 433 -21.04 -9.57 3.48
N PHE A 434 -20.77 -10.59 2.65
CA PHE A 434 -19.79 -11.61 3.02
C PHE A 434 -18.35 -11.08 3.08
N LEU A 435 -17.98 -10.12 2.23
CA LEU A 435 -16.69 -9.44 2.34
C LEU A 435 -16.58 -8.64 3.65
N GLN A 436 -17.66 -7.98 4.07
CA GLN A 436 -17.71 -7.26 5.34
C GLN A 436 -17.62 -8.21 6.54
N ILE A 437 -18.34 -9.33 6.52
CA ILE A 437 -18.27 -10.37 7.56
C ILE A 437 -16.87 -10.98 7.66
N ALA A 438 -16.22 -11.17 6.52
CA ALA A 438 -14.89 -11.73 6.42
C ALA A 438 -13.79 -10.68 6.60
N ALA A 439 -14.09 -9.42 6.93
CA ALA A 439 -13.07 -8.40 7.16
C ALA A 439 -12.18 -8.75 8.37
N GLU A 440 -10.93 -8.30 8.36
CA GLU A 440 -10.02 -8.41 9.52
C GLU A 440 -10.29 -7.32 10.58
N GLU A 441 -11.33 -6.53 10.35
CA GLU A 441 -11.79 -5.40 11.16
C GLU A 441 -12.60 -5.83 12.38
N SER A 442 -12.70 -4.93 13.36
CA SER A 442 -13.52 -5.17 14.55
C SER A 442 -15.00 -5.19 14.17
N ILE A 443 -15.77 -6.11 14.74
CA ILE A 443 -17.23 -6.12 14.59
C ILE A 443 -17.85 -4.79 15.02
N LEU A 444 -17.21 -4.04 15.93
CA LEU A 444 -17.70 -2.74 16.38
C LEU A 444 -17.57 -1.63 15.34
N GLN A 445 -16.75 -1.82 14.29
CA GLN A 445 -16.75 -0.94 13.12
C GLN A 445 -17.97 -1.19 12.24
N MET A 446 -18.50 -2.43 12.23
CA MET A 446 -19.74 -2.78 11.54
C MET A 446 -21.00 -2.49 12.36
N ILE A 447 -20.97 -2.77 13.66
CA ILE A 447 -22.08 -2.62 14.60
C ILE A 447 -21.56 -1.86 15.82
N ASN A 448 -21.53 -0.53 15.72
CA ASN A 448 -21.18 0.33 16.85
C ASN A 448 -22.29 0.31 17.92
N GLY A 449 -22.09 1.03 19.03
CA GLY A 449 -23.06 1.04 20.14
C GLY A 449 -24.47 1.50 19.75
N ALA A 450 -24.59 2.52 18.90
CA ALA A 450 -25.88 3.00 18.41
C ALA A 450 -26.55 1.96 17.48
N ALA A 451 -25.80 1.39 16.54
CA ALA A 451 -26.29 0.35 15.64
C ALA A 451 -26.69 -0.94 16.39
N LEU A 452 -26.02 -1.28 17.49
CA LEU A 452 -26.39 -2.39 18.36
C LEU A 452 -27.72 -2.14 19.07
N ALA A 453 -27.96 -0.91 19.53
CA ALA A 453 -29.24 -0.52 20.12
C ALA A 453 -30.36 -0.56 19.07
N ASP A 454 -30.13 -0.05 17.86
CA ASP A 454 -31.06 -0.13 16.74
C ASP A 454 -31.41 -1.57 16.36
N LEU A 455 -30.41 -2.46 16.34
CA LEU A 455 -30.59 -3.89 16.10
C LEU A 455 -31.43 -4.54 17.21
N GLY A 456 -31.18 -4.19 18.48
CA GLY A 456 -32.00 -4.62 19.61
C GLY A 456 -33.47 -4.18 19.48
N ASN A 457 -33.69 -2.90 19.13
CA ASN A 457 -35.02 -2.35 18.91
C ASN A 457 -35.76 -3.04 17.75
N PHE A 458 -35.04 -3.36 16.66
CA PHE A 458 -35.60 -4.12 15.55
C PHE A 458 -35.98 -5.55 15.97
N MET A 459 -35.12 -6.24 16.71
CA MET A 459 -35.37 -7.62 17.16
C MET A 459 -36.58 -7.74 18.11
N ALA A 460 -36.95 -6.66 18.81
CA ALA A 460 -38.17 -6.63 19.60
C ALA A 460 -39.45 -6.73 18.75
N ASN A 461 -39.40 -6.33 17.47
CA ASN A 461 -40.51 -6.44 16.53
C ASN A 461 -40.02 -6.51 15.06
N PRO A 462 -39.55 -7.68 14.59
CA PRO A 462 -38.81 -7.82 13.31
C PRO A 462 -39.75 -7.83 12.10
N LEU A 463 -40.50 -6.73 11.91
CA LEU A 463 -41.41 -6.55 10.78
C LEU A 463 -40.73 -5.77 9.64
N PRO A 464 -41.07 -6.04 8.36
CA PRO A 464 -40.49 -5.32 7.22
C PRO A 464 -40.60 -3.79 7.29
N LYS A 465 -41.69 -3.27 7.89
CA LYS A 465 -41.89 -1.82 8.07
C LYS A 465 -40.87 -1.15 9.01
N TYR A 466 -40.20 -1.92 9.86
CA TYR A 466 -39.18 -1.41 10.78
C TYR A 466 -37.76 -1.66 10.27
N LEU A 467 -37.59 -2.21 9.06
CA LEU A 467 -36.27 -2.54 8.54
C LEU A 467 -35.35 -1.31 8.43
N THR A 468 -35.90 -0.11 8.30
CA THR A 468 -35.14 1.16 8.26
C THR A 468 -34.38 1.46 9.53
N THR A 469 -34.70 0.84 10.69
CA THR A 469 -33.88 0.98 11.89
C THR A 469 -32.48 0.38 11.70
N LEU A 470 -32.32 -0.55 10.76
CA LEU A 470 -31.02 -1.18 10.45
C LEU A 470 -30.19 -0.41 9.42
N LEU A 471 -30.54 0.83 9.06
CA LEU A 471 -29.75 1.65 8.12
C LEU A 471 -28.32 1.91 8.62
N SER A 472 -28.12 1.89 9.94
CA SER A 472 -26.81 1.97 10.60
C SER A 472 -25.92 0.74 10.35
N ILE A 473 -26.47 -0.36 9.80
CA ILE A 473 -25.74 -1.57 9.37
C ILE A 473 -26.04 -1.82 7.87
N PRO A 474 -25.45 -1.05 6.94
CA PRO A 474 -25.89 -1.00 5.55
C PRO A 474 -25.85 -2.34 4.80
N GLY A 475 -24.85 -3.18 5.06
CA GLY A 475 -24.71 -4.51 4.44
C GLY A 475 -25.88 -5.43 4.82
N LEU A 476 -26.22 -5.46 6.12
CA LEU A 476 -27.32 -6.26 6.66
C LEU A 476 -28.69 -5.77 6.16
N TYR A 477 -28.92 -4.46 6.20
CA TYR A 477 -30.15 -3.85 5.69
C TYR A 477 -30.43 -4.25 4.23
N ARG A 478 -29.41 -4.16 3.37
CA ARG A 478 -29.54 -4.49 1.95
C ARG A 478 -29.82 -5.97 1.71
N VAL A 479 -29.20 -6.86 2.49
CA VAL A 479 -29.49 -8.30 2.41
C VAL A 479 -30.93 -8.56 2.80
N LEU A 480 -31.37 -8.10 3.98
CA LEU A 480 -32.73 -8.34 4.47
C LEU A 480 -33.81 -7.72 3.58
N LYS A 481 -33.55 -6.54 2.99
CA LYS A 481 -34.47 -5.88 2.06
C LYS A 481 -34.73 -6.71 0.80
N ALA A 482 -33.77 -7.55 0.39
CA ALA A 482 -33.90 -8.42 -0.77
C ALA A 482 -34.64 -9.73 -0.47
N GLN A 483 -34.92 -10.04 0.80
CA GLN A 483 -35.53 -11.30 1.22
C GLN A 483 -37.05 -11.21 1.23
N SER A 484 -37.71 -12.33 0.87
CA SER A 484 -39.16 -12.45 0.94
C SER A 484 -39.67 -12.55 2.39
N SER A 485 -38.87 -13.14 3.28
CA SER A 485 -39.18 -13.28 4.69
C SER A 485 -37.99 -12.92 5.58
N ILE A 486 -38.23 -12.08 6.59
CA ILE A 486 -37.23 -11.69 7.59
C ILE A 486 -37.11 -12.75 8.69
N SER A 487 -38.16 -13.55 8.93
CA SER A 487 -38.21 -14.49 10.05
C SER A 487 -37.10 -15.54 10.01
N GLU A 488 -36.68 -15.96 8.80
CA GLU A 488 -35.60 -16.93 8.59
C GLU A 488 -34.23 -16.39 9.00
N PHE A 489 -34.09 -15.06 9.06
CA PHE A 489 -32.85 -14.38 9.42
C PHE A 489 -32.79 -13.97 10.89
N ILE A 490 -33.83 -14.17 11.69
CA ILE A 490 -33.82 -13.85 13.13
C ILE A 490 -32.61 -14.47 13.85
N PRO A 491 -32.26 -15.76 13.64
CA PRO A 491 -31.10 -16.34 14.34
C PRO A 491 -29.76 -15.76 13.87
N LEU A 492 -29.68 -15.22 12.64
CA LEU A 492 -28.51 -14.46 12.19
C LEU A 492 -28.40 -13.12 12.94
N LEU A 493 -29.51 -12.42 13.12
CA LEU A 493 -29.56 -11.14 13.85
C LEU A 493 -29.16 -11.31 15.31
N GLU A 494 -29.68 -12.35 15.96
CA GLU A 494 -29.31 -12.70 17.34
C GLU A 494 -27.82 -13.03 17.47
N TRP A 495 -27.28 -13.79 16.51
CA TRP A 495 -25.85 -14.10 16.47
C TRP A 495 -24.99 -12.84 16.33
N LEU A 496 -25.35 -11.94 15.41
CA LEU A 496 -24.67 -10.65 15.22
C LEU A 496 -24.70 -9.80 16.49
N ALA A 497 -25.88 -9.62 17.09
CA ALA A 497 -26.06 -8.84 18.32
C ALA A 497 -25.27 -9.43 19.49
N LYS A 498 -25.32 -10.75 19.67
CA LYS A 498 -24.57 -11.46 20.71
C LYS A 498 -23.07 -11.25 20.52
N ARG A 499 -22.56 -11.45 19.30
CA ARG A 499 -21.13 -11.31 19.00
C ARG A 499 -20.65 -9.87 19.24
N ALA A 500 -21.42 -8.87 18.81
CA ALA A 500 -21.09 -7.46 19.00
C ALA A 500 -21.08 -7.09 20.50
N THR A 501 -22.10 -7.55 21.24
CA THR A 501 -22.19 -7.36 22.69
C THR A 501 -21.00 -7.97 23.43
N THR A 502 -20.60 -9.19 23.07
CA THR A 502 -19.43 -9.85 23.67
C THR A 502 -18.15 -9.07 23.40
N VAL A 503 -17.89 -8.65 22.16
CA VAL A 503 -16.69 -7.87 21.83
C VAL A 503 -16.70 -6.51 22.52
N LEU A 504 -17.85 -5.83 22.58
CA LEU A 504 -17.99 -4.56 23.30
C LEU A 504 -17.71 -4.73 24.79
N HIS A 505 -18.29 -5.76 25.42
CA HIS A 505 -18.07 -6.07 26.82
C HIS A 505 -16.60 -6.39 27.10
N ASP A 506 -15.96 -7.23 26.28
CA ASP A 506 -14.57 -7.61 26.49
C ASP A 506 -13.58 -6.46 26.26
N LEU A 507 -13.95 -5.46 25.44
CA LEU A 507 -13.18 -4.22 25.25
C LEU A 507 -13.47 -3.17 26.33
N SER A 508 -14.56 -3.32 27.09
CA SER A 508 -14.92 -2.42 28.17
C SER A 508 -14.06 -2.73 29.39
N VAL A 509 -12.95 -1.99 29.51
CA VAL A 509 -11.98 -2.15 30.60
C VAL A 509 -12.54 -1.67 31.95
N GLU A 510 -13.39 -0.64 31.91
CA GLU A 510 -13.98 -0.01 33.07
C GLU A 510 -15.42 0.44 32.73
N CYS A 511 -16.43 -0.10 33.42
CA CYS A 511 -17.77 0.51 33.49
C CYS A 511 -17.72 1.73 34.40
N LEU A 512 -16.82 2.69 34.10
CA LEU A 512 -16.95 3.99 34.74
C LEU A 512 -18.26 4.58 34.21
N PRO A 513 -19.21 4.97 35.08
CA PRO A 513 -20.29 5.83 34.62
C PRO A 513 -19.60 7.01 33.96
N LEU A 514 -19.92 7.26 32.68
CA LEU A 514 -19.59 8.51 32.02
C LEU A 514 -20.20 9.57 32.93
N SER A 515 -19.38 10.12 33.83
CA SER A 515 -19.77 11.27 34.62
C SER A 515 -19.98 12.32 33.55
N THR A 516 -21.24 12.57 33.22
CA THR A 516 -21.66 13.55 32.23
C THR A 516 -20.87 14.81 32.55
N GLY A 517 -19.87 15.11 31.73
CA GLY A 517 -18.93 16.20 31.89
C GLY A 517 -19.61 17.54 31.63
N ALA A 518 -20.72 17.79 32.30
CA ALA A 518 -21.41 19.04 32.34
C ALA A 518 -21.40 19.52 33.79
N ALA A 519 -20.74 20.67 34.00
CA ALA A 519 -20.68 21.45 35.25
C ALA A 519 -19.52 21.18 36.23
N ALA A 520 -18.30 20.92 35.73
CA ALA A 520 -17.14 21.45 36.44
C ALA A 520 -16.76 22.77 35.76
N ASP A 521 -17.04 23.89 36.43
CA ASP A 521 -16.45 25.19 36.13
C ASP A 521 -14.92 25.05 36.21
N VAL A 522 -14.29 24.62 35.13
CA VAL A 522 -12.85 24.74 34.96
C VAL A 522 -12.64 26.19 34.50
N PRO A 523 -12.11 27.08 35.35
CA PRO A 523 -11.80 28.44 34.93
C PRO A 523 -10.84 28.34 33.74
N ASP A 524 -11.27 28.95 32.63
CA ASP A 524 -10.60 29.14 31.34
C ASP A 524 -9.13 28.67 31.37
N SER A 525 -8.92 27.38 31.11
CA SER A 525 -7.59 26.80 31.24
C SER A 525 -6.69 27.35 30.14
N ASP A 526 -5.53 27.79 30.59
CA ASP A 526 -4.60 28.73 29.97
C ASP A 526 -3.83 28.18 28.77
N TRP A 527 -4.42 27.28 27.97
CA TRP A 527 -3.76 26.67 26.81
C TRP A 527 -3.42 27.67 25.69
N LYS A 528 -3.89 28.92 25.81
CA LYS A 528 -3.59 30.03 24.89
C LYS A 528 -2.38 30.88 25.30
N VAL A 529 -1.80 30.69 26.49
CA VAL A 529 -0.67 31.50 26.94
C VAL A 529 0.63 30.72 26.78
N SER A 530 1.34 31.02 25.69
CA SER A 530 2.78 30.73 25.64
C SER A 530 3.50 31.62 26.66
N PRO A 531 4.52 31.13 27.36
CA PRO A 531 5.31 31.97 28.25
C PRO A 531 5.93 33.14 27.45
N PRO A 532 6.00 34.35 28.03
CA PRO A 532 6.60 35.49 27.34
C PRO A 532 8.06 35.19 27.02
N ASP A 533 8.40 35.34 25.74
CA ASP A 533 9.76 35.30 25.21
C ASP A 533 10.58 36.45 25.83
N THR A 534 11.21 36.19 26.97
CA THR A 534 12.24 37.08 27.51
C THR A 534 13.53 36.84 26.73
N THR A 535 13.66 37.44 25.55
CA THR A 535 14.91 37.97 24.97
C THR A 535 14.73 38.32 23.49
N THR A 536 14.10 39.46 23.21
CA THR A 536 14.38 40.21 21.98
C THR A 536 14.44 41.71 22.30
N PRO A 537 15.54 42.41 21.96
CA PRO A 537 15.63 43.85 22.18
C PRO A 537 14.70 44.59 21.19
N HIS A 538 13.85 45.43 21.75
CA HIS A 538 12.97 46.36 21.05
C HIS A 538 13.77 47.23 20.05
N LEU A 539 13.52 47.06 18.75
CA LEU A 539 13.84 48.08 17.75
C LEU A 539 12.74 49.15 17.77
N SER A 540 13.16 50.41 17.90
CA SER A 540 12.31 51.60 17.95
C SER A 540 11.56 51.83 16.63
N PRO A 541 10.35 52.43 16.66
CA PRO A 541 9.60 52.73 15.45
C PRO A 541 10.21 53.89 14.65
N PHE A 542 10.20 53.71 13.33
CA PHE A 542 10.52 54.72 12.32
C PHE A 542 9.75 56.03 12.55
N LYS A 543 10.50 57.15 12.64
CA LYS A 543 9.95 58.50 12.45
C LYS A 543 9.70 58.73 10.96
N ILE A 544 8.44 58.95 10.59
CA ILE A 544 8.06 59.54 9.32
C ILE A 544 8.42 61.02 9.38
N ARG A 545 9.29 61.49 8.48
CA ARG A 545 9.48 62.92 8.21
C ARG A 545 8.54 63.31 7.07
N SER A 546 7.74 64.33 7.33
CA SER A 546 7.09 65.21 6.35
C SER A 546 8.11 65.91 5.46
#